data_AF-A0AAD4IUK3-F1
#
_entry.id   AF-A0AAD4IUK3-F1
#
_cell.length_a   1.000
_cell.length_b   1.000
_cell.length_c   1.000
_cell.angle_alpha   90.00
_cell.angle_beta   90.00
_cell.angle_gamma   90.00
#
_symmetry.space_group_name_H-M   'P 1'
#
loop_
_entity.id
_entity.type
_entity.pdbx_description
1 polymer ?
#
loop_
_entity_poly.entity_id
_entity_poly.type
_entity_poly.pdbx_seq_one_letter_code
_entity_poly.pdbx_strand_id
1 'polypeptide(L)'
;MVNHLNLNPCLQCRLGGSDRPFTVSYLINSCGLPKNDAVAASKKLLIESRENPDAVLELLADYGFTNLHISKLVSRWPFVLQYRANETLLPKLKFFCSIGVPDAVSTMSEWTLKSKRDVYGRCGWSESEVAAAFLRSPNCMTLSEKKITATLDFLVNELGLKAGDVARRPLLLTLNLDKRMRLRWSVAKILIAKGLLKESTSVAGLMVSSEVCY
;
A
#
# COMPACT_ATOMS: atom_id res chain seq x y z
N MET A 1 -14.25 -8.31 -2.53
CA MET A 1 -14.55 -7.81 -1.18
C MET A 1 -13.63 -6.63 -0.92
N VAL A 2 -14.21 -5.43 -0.81
CA VAL A 2 -13.46 -4.17 -0.71
C VAL A 2 -12.88 -4.07 0.69
N ASN A 3 -11.56 -3.85 0.80
CA ASN A 3 -10.88 -3.61 2.06
C ASN A 3 -11.44 -2.34 2.71
N HIS A 4 -12.19 -2.52 3.79
CA HIS A 4 -12.60 -1.45 4.68
C HIS A 4 -11.37 -0.94 5.44
N LEU A 5 -10.79 0.16 4.95
CA LEU A 5 -9.98 1.02 5.80
C LEU A 5 -10.95 1.62 6.82
N ASN A 6 -10.80 1.25 8.10
CA ASN A 6 -11.59 1.79 9.20
C ASN A 6 -11.36 3.30 9.28
N LEU A 7 -12.30 4.06 8.72
CA LEU A 7 -12.41 5.50 8.91
C LEU A 7 -12.77 5.79 10.38
N ASN A 8 -12.26 6.92 10.87
CA ASN A 8 -12.55 7.44 12.20
C ASN A 8 -14.08 7.52 12.43
N PRO A 9 -14.64 7.10 13.59
CA PRO A 9 -16.10 7.04 13.79
C PRO A 9 -16.82 8.38 13.54
N CYS A 10 -16.15 9.51 13.75
CA CYS A 10 -16.68 10.85 13.47
C CYS A 10 -16.83 11.17 11.96
N LEU A 11 -16.09 10.48 11.08
CA LEU A 11 -16.19 10.64 9.63
C LEU A 11 -17.34 9.82 9.05
N GLN A 12 -17.68 8.67 9.65
CA GLN A 12 -18.80 7.84 9.21
C GLN A 12 -20.16 8.54 9.34
N CYS A 13 -20.36 9.37 10.38
CA CYS A 13 -21.60 10.15 10.53
C CYS A 13 -21.76 11.29 9.49
N ARG A 14 -20.66 11.81 8.92
CA ARG A 14 -20.68 12.91 7.92
C ARG A 14 -20.78 12.44 6.46
N LEU A 15 -20.62 11.14 6.21
CA LEU A 15 -20.60 10.56 4.86
C LEU A 15 -21.99 10.08 4.40
N GLY A 16 -23.01 10.16 5.26
CA GLY A 16 -24.39 9.81 4.96
C GLY A 16 -25.23 11.06 4.66
N GLY A 17 -25.53 11.31 3.39
CA GLY A 17 -26.65 12.16 2.98
C GLY A 17 -26.30 13.37 2.11
N SER A 18 -26.87 13.34 0.91
CA SER A 18 -27.00 14.44 -0.06
C SER A 18 -25.74 14.95 -0.75
N ASP A 19 -25.98 15.58 -1.89
CA ASP A 19 -25.03 16.05 -2.90
C ASP A 19 -23.80 16.71 -2.25
N ARG A 20 -22.61 16.48 -2.81
CA ARG A 20 -21.37 17.18 -2.40
C ARG A 20 -20.90 18.04 -3.57
N PRO A 21 -21.65 19.09 -3.96
CA PRO A 21 -21.36 19.83 -5.17
C PRO A 21 -19.98 20.46 -5.08
N PHE A 22 -19.61 20.95 -3.89
CA PHE A 22 -18.31 21.57 -3.66
C PHE A 22 -17.14 20.60 -3.81
N THR A 23 -17.17 19.45 -3.13
CA THR A 23 -16.07 18.46 -3.25
C THR A 23 -15.97 17.89 -4.66
N VAL A 24 -17.10 17.59 -5.31
CA VAL A 24 -17.10 17.10 -6.70
C VAL A 24 -16.56 18.18 -7.64
N SER A 25 -17.02 19.42 -7.51
CA SER A 25 -16.56 20.57 -8.32
C SER A 25 -15.07 20.82 -8.12
N TYR A 26 -14.57 20.76 -6.88
CA TYR A 26 -13.15 20.92 -6.57
C TYR A 26 -12.30 19.82 -7.24
N LEU A 27 -12.72 18.56 -7.14
CA LEU A 27 -11.99 17.44 -7.74
C LEU A 27 -11.95 17.52 -9.27
N ILE A 28 -13.01 18.02 -9.92
CA ILE A 28 -13.03 18.21 -11.38
C ILE A 28 -12.13 19.39 -11.77
N ASN A 29 -12.37 20.56 -11.16
CA ASN A 29 -11.78 21.81 -11.62
C ASN A 29 -10.33 21.99 -11.16
N SER A 30 -10.00 21.60 -9.94
CA SER A 30 -8.66 21.78 -9.35
C SER A 30 -7.77 20.56 -9.55
N CYS A 31 -8.32 19.34 -9.43
CA CYS A 31 -7.54 18.11 -9.54
C CYS A 31 -7.59 17.48 -10.95
N GLY A 32 -8.43 17.99 -11.86
CA GLY A 32 -8.54 17.50 -13.23
C GLY A 32 -9.15 16.09 -13.33
N LEU A 33 -10.02 15.70 -12.39
CA LEU A 33 -10.65 14.37 -12.44
C LEU A 33 -11.78 14.34 -13.47
N PRO A 34 -11.93 13.23 -14.22
CA PRO A 34 -13.16 12.94 -14.93
C PRO A 34 -14.37 12.97 -13.98
N LYS A 35 -15.52 13.46 -14.43
CA LYS A 35 -16.73 13.61 -13.61
C LYS A 35 -17.09 12.35 -12.81
N ASN A 36 -17.01 11.18 -13.44
CA ASN A 36 -17.31 9.90 -12.80
C ASN A 36 -16.33 9.56 -11.66
N ASP A 37 -15.03 9.82 -11.87
CA ASP A 37 -13.99 9.59 -10.88
C ASP A 37 -14.09 10.60 -9.74
N ALA A 38 -14.41 11.86 -10.02
CA ALA A 38 -14.66 12.88 -9.01
C ALA A 38 -15.85 12.51 -8.12
N VAL A 39 -16.95 12.02 -8.71
CA VAL A 39 -18.11 11.51 -7.96
C VAL A 39 -17.70 10.32 -7.09
N ALA A 40 -16.93 9.36 -7.61
CA ALA A 40 -16.46 8.21 -6.85
C ALA A 40 -15.48 8.60 -5.72
N ALA A 41 -14.57 9.54 -5.97
CA ALA A 41 -13.61 10.06 -5.00
C ALA A 41 -14.30 10.87 -3.90
N SER A 42 -15.31 11.67 -4.23
CA SER A 42 -16.09 12.43 -3.25
C SER A 42 -16.75 11.52 -2.21
N LYS A 43 -17.10 10.26 -2.57
CA LYS A 43 -17.66 9.28 -1.62
C LYS A 43 -16.68 8.87 -0.52
N LYS A 44 -15.38 9.07 -0.73
CA LYS A 44 -14.32 8.67 0.20
C LYS A 44 -13.81 9.85 1.03
N LEU A 45 -13.93 11.06 0.51
CA LEU A 45 -13.28 12.28 1.01
C LEU A 45 -14.30 13.42 1.08
N LEU A 46 -14.28 14.19 2.18
CA LEU A 46 -14.95 15.48 2.26
C LEU A 46 -13.90 16.60 2.27
N ILE A 47 -14.11 17.61 1.42
CA ILE A 47 -13.30 18.83 1.40
C ILE A 47 -14.19 19.97 1.92
N GLU A 48 -13.85 20.48 3.10
CA GLU A 48 -14.57 21.59 3.76
C GLU A 48 -13.94 22.96 3.46
N SER A 49 -12.63 22.99 3.16
CA SER A 49 -11.86 24.20 2.81
C SER A 49 -10.86 23.90 1.69
N ARG A 50 -10.47 24.93 0.93
CA ARG A 50 -9.46 24.84 -0.13
C ARG A 50 -8.02 24.96 0.38
N GLU A 51 -7.81 25.52 1.57
CA GLU A 51 -6.47 25.92 2.04
C GLU A 51 -5.46 24.76 2.06
N ASN A 52 -5.82 23.63 2.68
CA ASN A 52 -4.92 22.48 2.75
C ASN A 52 -4.83 21.69 1.42
N PRO A 53 -5.94 21.35 0.74
CA PRO A 53 -5.88 20.70 -0.56
C PRO A 53 -5.08 21.48 -1.61
N ASP A 54 -5.25 22.80 -1.70
CA ASP A 54 -4.51 23.63 -2.67
C ASP A 54 -3.01 23.61 -2.34
N ALA A 55 -2.62 23.74 -1.07
CA ALA A 55 -1.22 23.62 -0.66
C ALA A 55 -0.62 22.24 -0.97
N VAL A 56 -1.41 21.16 -0.90
CA VAL A 56 -0.96 19.83 -1.32
C VAL A 56 -0.76 19.76 -2.84
N LEU A 57 -1.66 20.35 -3.63
CA LEU A 57 -1.55 20.36 -5.08
C LEU A 57 -0.34 21.18 -5.56
N GLU A 58 -0.12 22.36 -4.99
CA GLU A 58 1.04 23.21 -5.27
C GLU A 58 2.34 22.46 -4.94
N LEU A 59 2.41 21.86 -3.75
CA LEU A 59 3.57 21.08 -3.35
C LEU A 59 3.84 19.89 -4.29
N LEU A 60 2.81 19.20 -4.77
CA LEU A 60 3.01 18.12 -5.75
C LEU A 60 3.52 18.69 -7.08
N ALA A 61 3.01 19.82 -7.54
CA ALA A 61 3.46 20.47 -8.76
C ALA A 61 4.93 20.93 -8.67
N ASP A 62 5.34 21.49 -7.53
CA ASP A 62 6.73 21.89 -7.24
C ASP A 62 7.71 20.70 -7.32
N TYR A 63 7.21 19.50 -7.03
CA TYR A 63 7.92 18.24 -7.16
C TYR A 63 7.55 17.52 -8.46
N GLY A 64 7.34 18.26 -9.55
CA GLY A 64 7.27 17.72 -10.91
C GLY A 64 6.04 16.86 -11.23
N PHE A 65 5.02 16.81 -10.36
CA PHE A 65 3.78 16.12 -10.70
C PHE A 65 2.98 16.94 -11.72
N THR A 66 2.81 16.39 -12.92
CA THR A 66 1.89 16.96 -13.91
C THR A 66 0.43 16.81 -13.46
N ASN A 67 -0.47 17.62 -14.03
CA ASN A 67 -1.92 17.50 -13.80
C ASN A 67 -2.44 16.07 -14.05
N LEU A 68 -1.85 15.34 -15.02
CA LEU A 68 -2.20 13.95 -15.27
C LEU A 68 -1.77 13.03 -14.12
N HIS A 69 -0.58 13.24 -13.55
CA HIS A 69 -0.12 12.49 -12.39
C HIS A 69 -1.00 12.76 -11.17
N ILE A 70 -1.33 14.03 -10.92
CA ILE A 70 -2.22 14.46 -9.84
C ILE A 70 -3.61 13.85 -10.01
N SER A 71 -4.20 13.94 -11.21
CA SER A 71 -5.53 13.36 -11.50
C SER A 71 -5.57 11.86 -11.24
N LYS A 72 -4.56 11.10 -11.71
CA LYS A 72 -4.44 9.65 -11.44
C LYS A 72 -4.25 9.34 -9.96
N LEU A 73 -3.40 10.12 -9.27
CA LEU A 73 -3.12 9.95 -7.85
C LEU A 73 -4.37 10.17 -7.01
N VAL A 74 -5.06 11.30 -7.22
CA VAL A 74 -6.28 11.68 -6.48
C VAL A 74 -7.44 10.73 -6.81
N SER A 75 -7.57 10.25 -8.05
CA SER A 75 -8.58 9.25 -8.42
C SER A 75 -8.40 7.94 -7.65
N ARG A 76 -7.15 7.47 -7.52
CA ARG A 76 -6.84 6.23 -6.79
C ARG A 76 -6.86 6.44 -5.28
N TRP A 77 -6.43 7.60 -4.82
CA TRP A 77 -6.25 7.90 -3.41
C TRP A 77 -6.61 9.35 -3.05
N PRO A 78 -7.91 9.65 -2.90
CA PRO A 78 -8.39 11.00 -2.65
C PRO A 78 -7.88 11.60 -1.34
N PHE A 79 -7.60 10.77 -0.33
CA PHE A 79 -7.13 11.20 1.00
C PHE A 79 -5.80 11.95 0.97
N VAL A 80 -5.04 11.87 -0.12
CA VAL A 80 -3.81 12.67 -0.28
C VAL A 80 -4.04 14.16 -0.05
N LEU A 81 -5.22 14.67 -0.42
CA LEU A 81 -5.62 16.08 -0.28
C LEU A 81 -5.90 16.50 1.17
N GLN A 82 -6.00 15.56 2.11
CA GLN A 82 -6.17 15.84 3.54
C GLN A 82 -4.84 15.84 4.30
N TYR A 83 -3.72 15.51 3.67
CA TYR A 83 -2.44 15.61 4.33
C TYR A 83 -2.01 17.05 4.52
N ARG A 84 -1.35 17.31 5.63
CA ARG A 84 -0.67 18.57 5.87
C ARG A 84 0.52 18.68 4.92
N ALA A 85 0.47 19.61 3.98
CA ALA A 85 1.46 19.74 2.91
C ALA A 85 2.89 19.82 3.48
N ASN A 86 3.13 20.74 4.42
CA ASN A 86 4.48 21.00 4.94
C ASN A 86 4.90 20.02 6.04
N GLU A 87 3.98 19.61 6.90
CA GLU A 87 4.29 18.79 8.06
C GLU A 87 4.34 17.29 7.72
N THR A 88 3.57 16.85 6.72
CA THR A 88 3.45 15.43 6.39
C THR A 88 3.99 15.10 5.01
N LEU A 89 3.69 15.89 3.98
CA LEU A 89 3.98 15.50 2.60
C LEU A 89 5.38 15.97 2.13
N LEU A 90 5.77 17.20 2.44
CA LEU A 90 7.05 17.80 2.04
C LEU A 90 8.28 17.01 2.52
N PRO A 91 8.38 16.56 3.79
CA PRO A 91 9.55 15.80 4.24
C PRO A 91 9.71 14.46 3.49
N LYS A 92 8.60 13.93 2.97
CA LYS A 92 8.57 12.69 2.21
C LYS A 92 9.05 12.94 0.79
N LEU A 93 8.54 13.98 0.15
CA LEU A 93 8.97 14.39 -1.19
C LEU A 93 10.47 14.76 -1.24
N LYS A 94 10.97 15.55 -0.29
CA LYS A 94 12.42 15.86 -0.15
C LYS A 94 13.30 14.61 -0.12
N PHE A 95 12.83 13.57 0.55
CA PHE A 95 13.53 12.30 0.64
C PHE A 95 13.54 11.51 -0.68
N PHE A 96 12.44 11.52 -1.44
CA PHE A 96 12.43 10.85 -2.75
C PHE A 96 13.43 11.48 -3.71
N CYS A 97 13.51 12.80 -3.72
CA CYS A 97 14.52 13.53 -4.48
C CYS A 97 15.95 13.18 -4.02
N SER A 98 16.20 13.09 -2.70
CA SER A 98 17.55 12.83 -2.17
C SER A 98 18.08 11.44 -2.50
N ILE A 99 17.20 10.46 -2.78
CA ILE A 99 17.59 9.09 -3.17
C ILE A 99 17.51 8.84 -4.69
N GLY A 100 17.34 9.90 -5.49
CA GLY A 100 17.30 9.82 -6.95
C GLY A 100 16.03 9.21 -7.52
N VAL A 101 14.95 9.14 -6.73
CA VAL A 101 13.61 8.85 -7.27
C VAL A 101 13.08 10.17 -7.82
N PRO A 102 12.84 10.28 -9.14
CA PRO A 102 12.27 11.50 -9.71
C PRO A 102 10.93 11.75 -9.03
N ASP A 103 10.83 12.86 -8.31
CA ASP A 103 9.72 13.79 -8.13
C ASP A 103 8.28 13.23 -8.05
N ALA A 104 7.85 12.32 -8.92
CA ALA A 104 6.48 11.83 -9.06
C ALA A 104 5.98 10.76 -8.05
N VAL A 105 6.70 10.37 -6.99
CA VAL A 105 6.16 9.38 -6.03
C VAL A 105 6.82 9.48 -4.65
N SER A 106 6.05 9.78 -3.56
CA SER A 106 5.85 8.87 -2.41
C SER A 106 5.49 9.52 -1.04
N THR A 107 4.95 8.66 -0.16
CA THR A 107 4.06 8.91 0.98
C THR A 107 4.58 8.37 2.32
N MET A 108 5.90 8.20 2.47
CA MET A 108 6.56 7.76 3.73
C MET A 108 7.78 8.60 4.11
N SER A 109 8.12 8.70 5.41
CA SER A 109 9.30 9.44 5.89
C SER A 109 10.62 8.70 5.59
N GLU A 110 11.69 9.46 5.39
CA GLU A 110 13.07 9.02 5.14
C GLU A 110 13.52 7.92 6.08
N TRP A 111 13.37 8.16 7.39
CA TRP A 111 13.79 7.21 8.42
C TRP A 111 13.03 5.89 8.33
N THR A 112 11.71 5.94 8.11
CA THR A 112 10.91 4.73 7.98
C THR A 112 11.33 3.94 6.74
N LEU A 113 11.57 4.58 5.60
CA LEU A 113 11.99 3.85 4.39
C LEU A 113 13.43 3.33 4.49
N LYS A 114 14.36 4.08 5.10
CA LYS A 114 15.73 3.62 5.34
C LYS A 114 15.76 2.44 6.31
N SER A 115 14.99 2.51 7.41
CA SER A 115 14.83 1.40 8.36
C SER A 115 14.21 0.18 7.68
N LYS A 116 13.18 0.36 6.84
CA LYS A 116 12.55 -0.76 6.12
C LYS A 116 13.46 -1.39 5.09
N ARG A 117 14.22 -0.59 4.34
CA ARG A 117 15.23 -1.09 3.40
C ARG A 117 16.25 -1.96 4.12
N ASP A 118 16.76 -1.49 5.27
CA ASP A 118 17.66 -2.27 6.12
C ASP A 118 17.02 -3.58 6.60
N VAL A 119 15.76 -3.55 7.05
CA VAL A 119 15.02 -4.75 7.47
C VAL A 119 14.93 -5.77 6.33
N TYR A 120 14.56 -5.34 5.12
CA TYR A 120 14.48 -6.25 3.97
C TYR A 120 15.86 -6.78 3.55
N GLY A 121 16.90 -5.95 3.62
CA GLY A 121 18.29 -6.35 3.40
C GLY A 121 18.73 -7.45 4.37
N ARG A 122 18.44 -7.29 5.67
CA ARG A 122 18.68 -8.31 6.71
C ARG A 122 17.90 -9.60 6.47
N CYS A 123 16.76 -9.53 5.78
CA CYS A 123 15.97 -10.69 5.37
C CYS A 123 16.38 -11.27 4.00
N GLY A 124 17.49 -10.82 3.43
CA GLY A 124 18.08 -11.39 2.21
C GLY A 124 17.56 -10.81 0.90
N TRP A 125 16.88 -9.65 0.91
CA TRP A 125 16.53 -8.94 -0.32
C TRP A 125 17.64 -7.99 -0.74
N SER A 126 17.95 -7.95 -2.04
CA SER A 126 18.79 -6.92 -2.62
C SER A 126 18.05 -5.57 -2.72
N GLU A 127 18.80 -4.49 -2.85
CA GLU A 127 18.27 -3.14 -3.11
C GLU A 127 17.31 -3.11 -4.30
N SER A 128 17.67 -3.81 -5.38
CA SER A 128 16.84 -3.91 -6.58
C SER A 128 15.51 -4.62 -6.33
N GLU A 129 15.52 -5.66 -5.49
CA GLU A 129 14.33 -6.42 -5.13
C GLU A 129 13.43 -5.63 -4.19
N VAL A 130 13.99 -4.88 -3.25
CA VAL A 130 13.25 -3.96 -2.38
C VAL A 130 12.55 -2.89 -3.21
N ALA A 131 13.27 -2.24 -4.13
CA ALA A 131 12.70 -1.25 -5.03
C ALA A 131 11.59 -1.85 -5.90
N ALA A 132 11.85 -3.00 -6.51
CA ALA A 132 10.89 -3.65 -7.39
C ALA A 132 9.66 -4.20 -6.64
N ALA A 133 9.80 -4.61 -5.37
CA ALA A 133 8.70 -5.01 -4.50
C ALA A 133 7.82 -3.81 -4.14
N PHE A 134 8.43 -2.68 -3.78
CA PHE A 134 7.72 -1.44 -3.50
C PHE A 134 6.92 -0.95 -4.71
N LEU A 135 7.52 -0.95 -5.90
CA LEU A 135 6.84 -0.57 -7.14
C LEU A 135 5.65 -1.49 -7.46
N ARG A 136 5.75 -2.79 -7.15
CA ARG A 136 4.64 -3.75 -7.33
C ARG A 136 3.53 -3.56 -6.31
N SER A 137 3.88 -3.29 -5.06
CA SER A 137 2.90 -3.21 -3.97
C SER A 137 3.44 -2.31 -2.85
N PRO A 138 3.15 -1.00 -2.88
CA PRO A 138 3.65 -0.04 -1.90
C PRO A 138 3.30 -0.39 -0.44
N ASN A 139 2.18 -1.10 -0.23
CA ASN A 139 1.72 -1.54 1.09
C ASN A 139 2.70 -2.46 1.83
N CYS A 140 3.70 -3.06 1.17
CA CYS A 140 4.71 -3.84 1.89
C CYS A 140 5.50 -2.97 2.86
N MET A 141 5.72 -1.69 2.52
CA MET A 141 6.46 -0.74 3.35
C MET A 141 5.67 -0.21 4.54
N THR A 142 4.33 -0.35 4.54
CA THR A 142 3.48 0.10 5.66
C THR A 142 3.39 -0.91 6.79
N LEU A 143 3.96 -2.12 6.63
CA LEU A 143 3.92 -3.18 7.63
C LEU A 143 4.89 -2.89 8.79
N SER A 144 4.60 -3.39 9.99
CA SER A 144 5.54 -3.30 11.11
C SER A 144 6.79 -4.14 10.85
N GLU A 145 7.94 -3.77 11.43
CA GLU A 145 9.18 -4.55 11.26
C GLU A 145 9.00 -5.98 11.77
N LYS A 146 8.39 -6.12 12.95
CA LYS A 146 7.98 -7.41 13.52
C LYS A 146 7.17 -8.26 12.53
N LYS A 147 6.22 -7.66 11.81
CA LYS A 147 5.40 -8.36 10.83
C LYS A 147 6.22 -8.82 9.62
N ILE A 148 7.10 -7.95 9.11
CA ILE A 148 7.97 -8.25 7.97
C ILE A 148 8.93 -9.39 8.32
N THR A 149 9.68 -9.24 9.41
CA THR A 149 10.68 -10.21 9.85
C THR A 149 10.04 -11.56 10.14
N ALA A 150 8.94 -11.60 10.91
CA ALA A 150 8.27 -12.87 11.22
C ALA A 150 7.70 -13.57 9.98
N THR A 151 7.22 -12.80 8.99
CA THR A 151 6.68 -13.39 7.76
C THR A 151 7.80 -13.89 6.84
N LEU A 152 8.90 -13.14 6.72
CA LEU A 152 10.06 -13.57 5.91
C LEU A 152 10.78 -14.76 6.54
N ASP A 153 10.94 -14.78 7.86
CA ASP A 153 11.49 -15.93 8.59
C ASP A 153 10.67 -17.21 8.31
N PHE A 154 9.34 -17.13 8.44
CA PHE A 154 8.47 -18.25 8.10
C PHE A 154 8.61 -18.67 6.62
N LEU A 155 8.57 -17.73 5.68
CA LEU A 155 8.59 -18.04 4.24
C LEU A 155 9.94 -18.58 3.76
N VAL A 156 11.05 -18.03 4.26
CA VAL A 156 12.40 -18.36 3.79
C VAL A 156 12.97 -19.52 4.59
N ASN A 157 12.89 -19.47 5.92
CA ASN A 157 13.53 -20.45 6.80
C ASN A 157 12.63 -21.66 7.07
N GLU A 158 11.33 -21.47 7.33
CA GLU A 158 10.44 -22.61 7.60
C GLU A 158 9.91 -23.27 6.32
N LEU A 159 9.64 -22.50 5.26
CA LEU A 159 9.09 -23.01 3.99
C LEU A 159 10.11 -23.20 2.87
N GLY A 160 11.35 -22.74 3.05
CA GLY A 160 12.43 -22.90 2.08
C GLY A 160 12.27 -22.07 0.79
N LEU A 161 11.44 -21.02 0.79
CA LEU A 161 11.35 -20.14 -0.38
C LEU A 161 12.60 -19.28 -0.51
N LYS A 162 13.02 -19.01 -1.75
CA LYS A 162 14.08 -18.03 -1.99
C LYS A 162 13.56 -16.63 -1.69
N ALA A 163 14.36 -15.84 -0.97
CA ALA A 163 13.99 -14.48 -0.58
C ALA A 163 13.58 -13.61 -1.79
N GLY A 164 14.32 -13.73 -2.90
CA GLY A 164 13.99 -13.03 -4.16
C GLY A 164 12.66 -13.45 -4.80
N ASP A 165 12.24 -14.71 -4.66
CA ASP A 165 10.92 -15.16 -5.13
C ASP A 165 9.80 -14.55 -4.28
N VAL A 166 10.03 -14.36 -2.99
CA VAL A 166 9.10 -13.64 -2.10
C VAL A 166 9.03 -12.15 -2.49
N ALA A 167 10.15 -11.53 -2.86
CA ALA A 167 10.20 -10.14 -3.31
C ALA A 167 9.37 -9.88 -4.58
N ARG A 168 9.26 -10.88 -5.46
CA ARG A 168 8.39 -10.82 -6.65
C ARG A 168 6.89 -10.86 -6.29
N ARG A 169 6.53 -11.22 -5.05
CA ARG A 169 5.14 -11.36 -4.58
C ARG A 169 4.92 -10.68 -3.21
N PRO A 170 5.05 -9.33 -3.11
CA PRO A 170 5.03 -8.63 -1.82
C PRO A 170 3.70 -8.77 -1.05
N LEU A 171 2.61 -9.14 -1.73
CA LEU A 171 1.31 -9.45 -1.11
C LEU A 171 1.40 -10.55 -0.04
N LEU A 172 2.36 -11.47 -0.14
CA LEU A 172 2.60 -12.51 0.87
C LEU A 172 2.86 -11.90 2.26
N LEU A 173 3.53 -10.74 2.32
CA LEU A 173 3.83 -10.04 3.57
C LEU A 173 2.58 -9.47 4.25
N THR A 174 1.51 -9.23 3.49
CA THR A 174 0.24 -8.67 3.98
C THR A 174 -0.72 -9.72 4.51
N LEU A 175 -0.50 -11.00 4.19
CA LEU A 175 -1.35 -12.10 4.64
C LEU A 175 -1.22 -12.30 6.16
N ASN A 176 -2.27 -12.84 6.80
CA ASN A 176 -2.21 -13.17 8.21
C ASN A 176 -1.28 -14.37 8.44
N LEU A 177 -0.23 -14.18 9.24
CA LEU A 177 0.78 -15.22 9.45
C LEU A 177 0.20 -16.37 10.27
N ASP A 178 -0.42 -16.05 11.41
CA ASP A 178 -0.89 -17.04 12.37
C ASP A 178 -2.17 -17.72 11.91
N LYS A 179 -3.19 -16.92 11.55
CA LYS A 179 -4.53 -17.41 11.23
C LYS A 179 -4.68 -17.97 9.81
N ARG A 180 -3.69 -17.79 8.93
CA ARG A 180 -3.78 -18.28 7.55
C ARG A 180 -2.58 -19.10 7.15
N MET A 181 -1.38 -18.51 7.19
CA MET A 181 -0.20 -19.16 6.65
C MET A 181 0.24 -20.35 7.50
N ARG A 182 0.39 -20.16 8.82
CA ARG A 182 0.76 -21.23 9.75
C ARG A 182 -0.30 -22.33 9.81
N LEU A 183 -1.59 -21.97 9.90
CA LEU A 183 -2.66 -22.97 9.89
C LEU A 183 -2.65 -23.85 8.63
N ARG A 184 -2.55 -23.23 7.44
CA ARG A 184 -2.51 -23.98 6.18
C ARG A 184 -1.25 -24.82 6.04
N TRP A 185 -0.12 -24.33 6.55
CA TRP A 185 1.11 -25.10 6.55
C TRP A 185 1.03 -26.33 7.45
N SER A 186 0.44 -26.20 8.65
CA SER A 186 0.22 -27.35 9.54
C SER A 186 -0.60 -28.45 8.86
N VAL A 187 -1.68 -28.08 8.16
CA VAL A 187 -2.49 -29.03 7.38
C VAL A 187 -1.67 -29.62 6.22
N ALA A 188 -0.93 -28.78 5.48
CA ALA A 188 -0.10 -29.24 4.37
C ALA A 188 0.96 -30.26 4.83
N LYS A 189 1.61 -30.05 5.99
CA LYS A 189 2.56 -31.01 6.57
C LYS A 189 1.91 -32.36 6.84
N ILE A 190 0.68 -32.38 7.36
CA ILE A 190 -0.06 -33.64 7.59
C ILE A 190 -0.35 -34.34 6.25
N LEU A 191 -0.79 -33.60 5.24
CA LEU A 191 -1.08 -34.15 3.91
C LEU A 191 0.17 -34.67 3.21
N ILE A 192 1.30 -33.98 3.34
CA ILE A 192 2.62 -34.42 2.83
C ILE A 192 3.03 -35.72 3.54
N ALA A 193 2.95 -35.76 4.87
CA ALA A 193 3.29 -36.96 5.64
C ALA A 193 2.40 -38.17 5.29
N LYS A 194 1.16 -37.92 4.85
CA LYS A 194 0.23 -38.95 4.35
C LYS A 194 0.39 -39.27 2.86
N GLY A 195 1.31 -38.62 2.15
CA GLY A 195 1.52 -38.80 0.71
C GLY A 195 0.41 -38.22 -0.18
N LEU A 196 -0.49 -37.39 0.38
CA LEU A 196 -1.61 -36.77 -0.33
C LEU A 196 -1.22 -35.45 -1.03
N LEU A 197 -0.08 -34.87 -0.67
CA LEU A 197 0.52 -33.71 -1.31
C LEU A 197 1.99 -33.96 -1.62
N LYS A 198 2.44 -33.52 -2.80
CA LYS A 198 3.85 -33.57 -3.18
C LYS A 198 4.60 -32.40 -2.53
N GLU A 199 5.84 -32.63 -2.10
CA GLU A 199 6.72 -31.55 -1.61
C GLU A 199 6.97 -30.47 -2.68
N SER A 200 6.91 -30.83 -3.96
CA SER A 200 7.03 -29.90 -5.09
C SER A 200 5.80 -29.03 -5.34
N THR A 201 4.71 -29.21 -4.58
CA THR A 201 3.51 -28.37 -4.70
C THR A 201 3.89 -26.95 -4.38
N SER A 202 3.44 -25.97 -5.19
CA SER A 202 3.76 -24.56 -4.95
C SER A 202 3.24 -24.14 -3.57
N VAL A 203 4.14 -24.12 -2.57
CA VAL A 203 3.85 -23.72 -1.20
C VAL A 203 3.30 -22.30 -1.17
N ALA A 204 3.86 -21.41 -2.01
CA ALA A 204 3.33 -20.07 -2.22
C ALA A 204 1.88 -20.07 -2.78
N GLY A 205 1.53 -21.02 -3.64
CA GLY A 205 0.16 -21.23 -4.12
C GLY A 205 -0.81 -21.60 -3.00
N LEU A 206 -0.40 -22.50 -2.10
CA LEU A 206 -1.20 -22.93 -0.94
C LEU A 206 -1.50 -21.78 0.03
N MET A 207 -0.56 -20.84 0.18
CA MET A 207 -0.73 -19.69 1.06
C MET A 207 -1.66 -18.62 0.47
N VAL A 208 -1.63 -18.44 -0.86
CA VAL A 208 -2.34 -17.36 -1.57
C VAL A 208 -3.74 -17.75 -2.04
N SER A 209 -4.03 -19.04 -2.20
CA SER A 209 -5.37 -19.51 -2.59
C SER A 209 -6.47 -18.91 -1.70
N SER A 210 -7.47 -18.25 -2.30
CA SER A 210 -8.65 -17.81 -1.57
C SER A 210 -9.41 -19.04 -1.07
N GLU A 211 -10.02 -18.93 0.11
CA GLU A 211 -11.06 -19.89 0.48
C GLU A 211 -12.14 -19.80 -0.59
N VAL A 212 -12.36 -20.89 -1.31
CA VAL A 212 -13.60 -21.07 -2.06
C VAL A 212 -14.65 -21.29 -0.99
N CYS A 213 -15.44 -20.26 -0.68
CA CYS A 213 -16.63 -20.43 0.14
C CYS A 213 -17.54 -21.41 -0.61
N TYR A 214 -17.71 -22.61 -0.05
CA TYR A 214 -18.89 -23.44 -0.30
C TYR A 214 -20.01 -22.99 0.62
#